data_AF-A0A212C433-F1
#
_entry.id   AF-A0A212C433-F1
#
_cell.length_a   1.000
_cell.length_b   1.000
_cell.length_c   1.000
_cell.angle_alpha   90.00
_cell.angle_beta   90.00
_cell.angle_gamma   90.00
#
_symmetry.space_group_name_H-M   'P 1'
#
loop_
_entity.id
_entity.type
_entity.pdbx_description
1 polymer ?
#
loop_
_entity_poly.entity_id
_entity_poly.type
_entity_poly.pdbx_seq_one_letter_code
_entity_poly.pdbx_strand_id
1 'polypeptide(L)'
;VQLKETIKGLPGKMDTDLAEIGSNLSVGQRQLVCLARVILKKNQILIIDKATSNVDPRTDELIRKAVHEKFARCTVVTITHRLSTIIDSDLIM
;
A
#
# COMPACT_ATOMS: atom_id res chain seq x y z
N VAL A 1 5.17 -5.66 2.52
CA VAL A 1 5.36 -4.52 1.58
C VAL A 1 6.73 -4.63 0.93
N GLN A 2 6.84 -4.39 -0.38
CA GLN A 2 8.11 -4.44 -1.11
C GLN A 2 8.92 -3.14 -0.95
N LEU A 3 9.43 -2.89 0.26
CA LEU A 3 10.26 -1.71 0.56
C LEU A 3 11.66 -2.06 1.08
N LYS A 4 11.95 -3.34 1.34
CA LYS A 4 13.17 -3.77 2.03
C LYS A 4 14.45 -3.32 1.33
N GLU A 5 14.53 -3.51 0.01
CA GLU A 5 15.72 -3.14 -0.76
C GLU A 5 15.86 -1.62 -0.90
N THR A 6 14.74 -0.90 -1.08
CA THR A 6 14.73 0.57 -1.04
C THR A 6 15.29 1.09 0.28
N ILE A 7 14.80 0.60 1.42
CA ILE A 7 15.27 1.02 2.74
C ILE A 7 16.74 0.67 2.95
N LYS A 8 17.20 -0.50 2.51
CA LYS A 8 18.64 -0.87 2.60
C LYS A 8 19.55 0.05 1.79
N GLY A 9 19.06 0.59 0.67
CA GLY A 9 19.80 1.51 -0.17
C GLY A 9 19.87 2.94 0.37
N LEU A 10 19.07 3.28 1.40
CA LEU A 10 19.12 4.59 2.02
C LEU A 10 20.31 4.68 3.01
N PRO A 11 20.99 5.85 3.10
CA PRO A 11 22.17 6.01 3.94
C PRO A 11 21.89 5.76 5.43
N GLY A 12 20.70 6.15 5.92
CA GLY A 12 20.27 5.93 7.32
C GLY A 12 19.44 4.66 7.52
N LYS A 13 19.17 3.88 6.46
CA LYS A 13 18.23 2.75 6.49
C LYS A 13 16.88 3.13 7.12
N MET A 14 16.54 2.52 8.25
CA MET A 14 15.30 2.79 9.01
C MET A 14 15.30 4.16 9.67
N ASP A 15 16.49 4.72 9.94
CA ASP A 15 16.71 6.02 10.59
C ASP A 15 16.96 7.12 9.55
N THR A 16 16.64 6.87 8.27
CA THR A 16 16.79 7.88 7.22
C THR A 16 15.76 8.98 7.41
N ASP A 17 16.22 10.22 7.54
CA ASP A 17 15.34 11.38 7.55
C ASP A 17 14.55 11.50 6.24
N LEU A 18 13.24 11.66 6.38
CA LEU A 18 12.37 11.97 5.25
C LEU A 18 12.41 13.48 5.02
N ALA A 19 12.74 13.88 3.79
CA ALA A 19 12.62 15.27 3.37
C ALA A 19 11.15 15.73 3.41
N GLU A 20 10.91 17.03 3.27
CA GLU A 20 9.55 17.61 3.35
C GLU A 20 8.56 16.83 2.45
N ILE A 21 7.45 16.37 3.05
CA ILE A 21 6.40 15.56 2.40
C ILE A 21 6.92 14.22 1.82
N GLY A 22 8.12 13.77 2.22
CA GLY A 22 8.76 12.57 1.68
C GLY A 22 9.21 12.74 0.23
N SER A 23 9.69 13.92 -0.14
CA SER A 23 10.16 14.25 -1.50
C SER A 23 11.36 13.40 -1.95
N ASN A 24 12.11 12.80 -1.02
CA ASN A 24 13.18 11.84 -1.28
C ASN A 24 12.69 10.41 -1.62
N LEU A 25 11.37 10.18 -1.64
CA LEU A 25 10.75 8.93 -2.09
C LEU A 25 9.95 9.15 -3.37
N SER A 26 9.90 8.15 -4.23
CA SER A 26 8.96 8.15 -5.36
C SER A 26 7.51 8.12 -4.87
N VAL A 27 6.57 8.52 -5.73
CA VAL A 27 5.13 8.47 -5.40
C VAL A 27 4.71 7.05 -4.99
N GLY A 28 5.14 6.03 -5.72
CA GLY A 28 4.86 4.63 -5.39
C GLY A 28 5.51 4.18 -4.07
N GLN A 29 6.72 4.63 -3.77
CA GLN A 29 7.36 4.34 -2.49
C GLN A 29 6.61 4.99 -1.32
N ARG A 30 6.12 6.24 -1.48
CA ARG A 30 5.26 6.88 -0.47
C ARG A 30 3.96 6.12 -0.25
N GLN A 31 3.34 5.61 -1.32
CA GLN A 31 2.15 4.75 -1.22
C GLN A 31 2.45 3.46 -0.45
N LEU A 32 3.58 2.80 -0.73
CA LEU A 32 4.01 1.60 0.00
C LEU A 32 4.29 1.88 1.49
N VAL A 33 4.85 3.05 1.82
CA VAL A 33 5.05 3.46 3.22
C VAL A 33 3.71 3.69 3.91
N CYS A 34 2.74 4.33 3.23
CA CYS A 34 1.39 4.50 3.74
C CYS A 34 0.73 3.14 4.02
N LEU A 35 0.80 2.21 3.07
CA LEU A 35 0.29 0.86 3.24
C LEU A 35 0.97 0.12 4.40
N ALA A 36 2.29 0.25 4.56
CA ALA A 36 3.02 -0.32 5.68
C ALA A 36 2.49 0.18 7.02
N ARG A 37 2.23 1.48 7.15
CA ARG A 37 1.63 2.08 8.36
C ARG A 37 0.25 1.49 8.67
N VAL A 38 -0.57 1.28 7.66
CA VAL A 38 -1.91 0.71 7.80
C VAL A 38 -1.86 -0.76 8.25
N ILE A 39 -0.97 -1.56 7.66
CA ILE A 39 -0.75 -2.97 8.06
C ILE A 39 -0.31 -3.07 9.52
N LEU A 40 0.55 -2.16 9.97
CA LEU A 40 1.03 -2.14 11.36
C LEU A 40 -0.07 -1.73 12.35
N LYS A 41 -0.99 -0.84 11.96
CA LYS A 41 -2.07 -0.36 12.84
C LYS A 41 -3.20 -1.38 13.08
N LYS A 42 -3.39 -2.38 12.21
CA LYS A 42 -4.47 -3.39 12.33
C LYS A 42 -5.87 -2.79 12.56
N ASN A 43 -6.25 -1.80 11.75
CA ASN A 43 -7.55 -1.14 11.84
C ASN A 43 -8.70 -2.11 11.51
N GLN A 44 -9.87 -1.92 12.13
CA GLN A 44 -11.08 -2.71 11.81
C GLN A 44 -11.73 -2.33 10.47
N ILE A 45 -11.53 -1.09 10.02
CA ILE A 45 -12.05 -0.58 8.75
C ILE A 45 -10.88 0.00 7.94
N LEU A 46 -10.80 -0.39 6.68
CA LEU A 46 -9.77 0.02 5.73
C LEU A 46 -10.43 0.63 4.49
N ILE A 47 -10.12 1.89 4.19
CA ILE A 47 -10.54 2.56 2.96
C ILE A 47 -9.33 2.68 2.03
N ILE A 48 -9.45 2.16 0.82
CA ILE A 48 -8.42 2.17 -0.21
C ILE A 48 -8.93 3.03 -1.37
N ASP A 49 -8.52 4.29 -1.42
CA ASP A 49 -8.81 5.17 -2.56
C ASP A 49 -7.60 5.25 -3.49
N LYS A 50 -7.69 4.59 -4.65
CA LYS A 50 -6.65 4.60 -5.70
C LYS A 50 -5.22 4.36 -5.17
N ALA A 51 -5.07 3.59 -4.09
CA ALA A 51 -3.81 3.50 -3.35
C ALA A 51 -2.66 2.89 -4.14
N THR A 52 -2.96 2.24 -5.28
CA THR A 52 -1.98 1.55 -6.13
C THR A 52 -1.83 2.15 -7.53
N SER A 53 -2.41 3.34 -7.77
CA SER A 53 -2.37 4.02 -9.07
C SER A 53 -0.97 4.37 -9.58
N ASN A 54 0.02 4.53 -8.69
CA ASN A 54 1.39 4.94 -9.03
C ASN A 54 2.43 3.83 -8.76
N VAL A 55 1.98 2.58 -8.68
CA VAL A 55 2.84 1.42 -8.43
C VAL A 55 2.79 0.49 -9.64
N ASP A 56 3.88 -0.23 -9.90
CA ASP A 56 3.93 -1.16 -11.02
C ASP A 56 2.93 -2.32 -10.83
N PRO A 57 2.44 -2.96 -11.92
CA PRO A 57 1.42 -4.00 -11.85
C PRO A 57 1.79 -5.20 -10.95
N ARG A 58 3.08 -5.56 -10.89
CA ARG A 58 3.55 -6.67 -10.05
C ARG A 58 3.47 -6.31 -8.58
N THR A 59 3.86 -5.08 -8.22
CA THR A 59 3.73 -4.59 -6.85
C THR A 59 2.27 -4.41 -6.44
N ASP A 60 1.41 -3.94 -7.34
CA ASP A 60 -0.04 -3.84 -7.12
C ASP A 60 -0.67 -5.20 -6.77
N GLU A 61 -0.34 -6.26 -7.51
CA GLU A 61 -0.82 -7.61 -7.21
C GLU A 61 -0.38 -8.10 -5.82
N LEU A 62 0.88 -7.84 -5.46
CA LEU A 62 1.43 -8.18 -4.14
C LEU A 62 0.78 -7.40 -3.01
N ILE A 63 0.48 -6.11 -3.23
CA ILE A 63 -0.26 -5.28 -2.28
C ILE A 63 -1.65 -5.88 -2.07
N ARG A 64 -2.35 -6.22 -3.15
CA ARG A 64 -3.71 -6.77 -3.10
C ARG A 64 -3.76 -8.09 -2.32
N LYS A 65 -2.84 -9.01 -2.61
CA LYS A 65 -2.69 -10.27 -1.85
C LYS A 65 -2.41 -10.01 -0.38
N ALA A 66 -1.46 -9.12 -0.06
CA ALA A 66 -1.14 -8.78 1.31
C ALA A 66 -2.33 -8.13 2.05
N VAL A 67 -3.11 -7.29 1.38
CA VAL A 67 -4.32 -6.70 1.96
C VAL A 67 -5.35 -7.79 2.25
N HIS A 68 -5.63 -8.65 1.27
CA HIS A 68 -6.61 -9.73 1.44
C HIS A 68 -6.23 -10.68 2.60
N GLU A 69 -4.96 -11.07 2.71
CA GLU A 69 -4.49 -11.93 3.80
C GLU A 69 -4.47 -11.23 5.18
N LYS A 70 -3.99 -9.98 5.23
CA LYS A 70 -3.79 -9.27 6.52
C LYS A 70 -5.08 -8.65 7.06
N PHE A 71 -6.04 -8.36 6.19
CA PHE A 71 -7.31 -7.70 6.54
C PHE A 71 -8.51 -8.62 6.36
N ALA A 72 -8.32 -9.95 6.34
CA ALA A 72 -9.40 -10.94 6.23
C ALA A 72 -10.52 -10.81 7.29
N ARG A 73 -10.27 -10.11 8.41
CA ARG A 73 -11.27 -9.84 9.46
C ARG A 73 -11.65 -8.37 9.57
N CYS A 74 -11.29 -7.55 8.58
CA CYS A 74 -11.53 -6.11 8.57
C CYS A 74 -12.47 -5.77 7.41
N THR A 75 -13.28 -4.74 7.57
CA THR A 75 -14.10 -4.22 6.47
C THR A 75 -13.21 -3.41 5.53
N VAL A 76 -13.11 -3.83 4.27
CA VAL A 76 -12.31 -3.15 3.25
C VAL A 76 -13.23 -2.49 2.23
N VAL A 77 -13.11 -1.18 2.07
CA VAL A 77 -13.82 -0.39 1.04
C VAL A 77 -12.79 0.08 0.03
N THR A 78 -12.95 -0.30 -1.23
CA THR A 78 -12.01 0.04 -2.30
C THR A 78 -12.69 0.95 -3.33
N ILE A 79 -12.09 2.10 -3.60
CA ILE A 79 -12.49 3.04 -4.65
C ILE A 79 -11.44 2.99 -5.76
N THR A 80 -11.84 2.54 -6.95
CA THR A 80 -10.91 2.34 -8.06
C THR A 80 -11.61 2.50 -9.42
N HIS A 81 -10.81 2.79 -10.44
CA HIS A 81 -11.23 2.81 -11.85
C HIS A 81 -10.75 1.56 -12.61
N ARG A 82 -10.02 0.65 -11.93
CA ARG A 82 -9.47 -0.58 -12.51
C ARG A 82 -10.31 -1.77 -12.06
N LEU A 83 -11.04 -2.37 -12.99
CA LEU A 83 -11.89 -3.54 -12.72
C LEU A 83 -11.09 -4.72 -12.18
N SER A 84 -9.85 -4.91 -12.63
CA SER A 84 -8.93 -5.95 -12.14
C SER A 84 -8.70 -5.92 -10.62
N THR A 85 -8.92 -4.78 -9.98
CA THR A 85 -8.70 -4.60 -8.55
C THR A 85 -9.93 -4.99 -7.71
N ILE A 86 -11.13 -5.05 -8.30
CA ILE A 86 -12.39 -5.36 -7.59
C ILE A 86 -12.92 -6.78 -7.84
N ILE A 87 -12.26 -7.59 -8.67
CA ILE A 87 -12.72 -8.95 -9.04
C ILE A 87 -13.01 -9.81 -7.80
N ASP A 88 -12.24 -9.63 -6.73
CA ASP A 88 -12.36 -10.42 -5.50
C ASP A 88 -13.17 -9.70 -4.41
N SER A 89 -14.03 -8.73 -4.76
CA SER A 89 -14.86 -7.99 -3.79
C SER A 89 -16.17 -8.73 -3.53
N ASP A 90 -16.60 -8.77 -2.26
CA ASP A 90 -17.87 -9.40 -1.86
C ASP A 90 -19.10 -8.65 -2.43
N LEU A 91 -18.98 -7.33 -2.60
CA LEU A 91 -20.03 -6.45 -3.11
C LEU A 91 -19.43 -5.37 -4.02
N ILE A 92 -20.12 -5.05 -5.10
CA ILE A 92 -19.80 -3.97 -6.03
C ILE A 92 -21.01 -3.03 -6.08
N MET A 93 -20.76 -1.71 -6.00
CA MET A 93 -21.77 -0.65 -6.02
C MET A 93 -21.54 0.31 -7.18
#